data_AF-A0AA93BLY5-F1
#
_entry.id   AF-A0AA93BLY5-F1
#
_cell.length_a   1.000
_cell.length_b   1.000
_cell.length_c   1.000
_cell.angle_alpha   90.00
_cell.angle_beta   90.00
_cell.angle_gamma   90.00
#
_symmetry.space_group_name_H-M   'P 1'
#
loop_
_entity.id
_entity.type
_entity.pdbx_description
1 polymer ?
#
loop_
_entity_poly.entity_id
_entity_poly.type
_entity_poly.pdbx_seq_one_letter_code
_entity_poly.pdbx_strand_id
1 'polypeptide(L)'
;MNLEEYKIELLSDFDELINFYTGKNKMDDFLHNHLQDCEESHYCKTFCVRLKANNTIVAIFALAFDSVDIDSDDFDDMRIGAAGTDLPAVKETFREQFEQKYTYPALEIAYLAIDKKFQSLHLGSALIEEIARWLETKDMLVASS
;
A
#
# COMPACT_ATOMS: atom_id res chain seq x y z
N MET A 1 7.05 -10.83 -13.34
CA MET A 1 5.64 -10.71 -13.75
C MET A 1 5.50 -9.43 -14.55
N ASN A 2 4.77 -9.43 -15.68
CA ASN A 2 4.63 -8.21 -16.48
C ASN A 2 3.45 -7.38 -15.97
N LEU A 3 3.73 -6.31 -15.23
CA LEU A 3 2.70 -5.40 -14.72
C LEU A 3 2.01 -4.60 -15.84
N GLU A 4 2.57 -4.58 -17.06
CA GLU A 4 1.93 -3.93 -18.21
C GLU A 4 0.58 -4.57 -18.59
N GLU A 5 0.33 -5.82 -18.19
CA GLU A 5 -0.96 -6.50 -18.41
C GLU A 5 -2.05 -6.04 -17.45
N TYR A 6 -1.69 -5.27 -16.42
CA TYR A 6 -2.58 -4.83 -15.37
C TYR A 6 -2.77 -3.32 -15.41
N LYS A 7 -3.90 -2.87 -14.88
CA LYS A 7 -4.18 -1.45 -14.61
C LYS A 7 -4.65 -1.29 -13.17
N ILE A 8 -4.21 -0.21 -12.54
CA ILE A 8 -4.60 0.20 -11.19
C ILE A 8 -5.59 1.37 -11.32
N GLU A 9 -6.76 1.24 -10.71
CA GLU A 9 -7.83 2.23 -10.77
C GLU A 9 -8.44 2.41 -9.37
N LEU A 10 -8.94 3.62 -9.05
CA LEU A 10 -9.72 3.83 -7.84
C LEU A 10 -10.97 2.92 -7.89
N LEU A 11 -11.29 2.25 -6.80
CA LEU A 11 -12.53 1.48 -6.71
C LEU A 11 -13.69 2.43 -6.38
N SER A 12 -14.55 2.69 -7.36
CA SER A 12 -15.70 3.59 -7.19
C SER A 12 -17.02 2.85 -6.92
N ASP A 13 -17.10 1.56 -7.28
CA ASP A 13 -18.28 0.73 -7.13
C ASP A 13 -17.90 -0.57 -6.41
N PHE A 14 -18.31 -0.69 -5.16
CA PHE A 14 -18.00 -1.85 -4.32
C PHE A 14 -18.84 -3.08 -4.67
N ASP A 15 -19.95 -2.94 -5.41
CA ASP A 15 -20.74 -4.08 -5.89
C ASP A 15 -19.93 -4.96 -6.87
N GLU A 16 -18.89 -4.40 -7.50
CA GLU A 16 -17.96 -5.15 -8.35
C GLU A 16 -17.20 -6.25 -7.58
N LEU A 17 -17.13 -6.16 -6.25
CA LEU A 17 -16.44 -7.14 -5.40
C LEU A 17 -17.26 -8.41 -5.13
N ILE A 18 -18.52 -8.49 -5.55
CA ILE A 18 -19.43 -9.62 -5.25
C ILE A 18 -18.86 -11.00 -5.62
N ASN A 19 -18.01 -11.05 -6.65
CA ASN A 19 -17.35 -12.27 -7.13
C ASN A 19 -15.85 -12.37 -6.77
N PHE A 20 -15.32 -11.40 -6.02
CA PHE A 20 -13.93 -11.36 -5.60
C PHE A 20 -13.77 -12.09 -4.26
N TYR A 21 -12.92 -13.12 -4.21
CA TYR A 21 -12.68 -13.88 -2.98
C TYR A 21 -11.20 -14.22 -2.84
N THR A 22 -10.64 -13.90 -1.68
CA THR A 22 -9.29 -14.30 -1.27
C THR A 22 -9.23 -15.74 -0.77
N GLY A 23 -10.37 -16.34 -0.41
CA GLY A 23 -10.41 -17.67 0.22
C GLY A 23 -10.03 -17.63 1.70
N LYS A 24 -9.98 -16.43 2.30
CA LYS A 24 -9.81 -16.22 3.74
C LYS A 24 -11.09 -15.60 4.28
N ASN A 25 -11.93 -16.40 4.95
CA ASN A 25 -13.27 -15.99 5.36
C ASN A 25 -13.35 -14.61 6.04
N LYS A 26 -12.42 -14.29 6.95
CA LYS A 26 -12.40 -12.97 7.63
C LYS A 26 -12.12 -11.81 6.68
N MET A 27 -11.22 -12.02 5.72
CA MET A 27 -10.91 -11.00 4.71
C MET A 27 -12.07 -10.88 3.71
N ASP A 28 -12.61 -12.02 3.25
CA ASP A 28 -13.75 -12.02 2.32
C ASP A 28 -14.98 -11.32 2.92
N ASP A 29 -15.28 -11.61 4.19
CA ASP A 29 -16.33 -10.92 4.96
C ASP A 29 -16.08 -9.41 5.07
N PHE A 30 -14.86 -9.01 5.43
CA PHE A 30 -14.48 -7.61 5.50
C PHE A 30 -14.63 -6.88 4.14
N LEU A 31 -14.13 -7.48 3.06
CA LEU A 31 -14.20 -6.90 1.71
C LEU A 31 -15.64 -6.70 1.24
N HIS A 32 -16.55 -7.61 1.60
CA HIS A 32 -17.95 -7.57 1.14
C HIS A 32 -18.88 -6.77 2.05
N ASN A 33 -18.56 -6.66 3.35
CA ASN A 33 -19.48 -6.08 4.32
C ASN A 33 -18.98 -4.80 4.99
N HIS A 34 -17.69 -4.47 4.89
CA HIS A 34 -17.09 -3.40 5.71
C HIS A 34 -16.12 -2.46 4.97
N LEU A 35 -15.50 -2.89 3.88
CA LEU A 35 -14.50 -2.07 3.19
C LEU A 35 -15.11 -0.76 2.64
N GLN A 36 -16.34 -0.80 2.14
CA GLN A 36 -17.05 0.41 1.69
C GLN A 36 -17.25 1.40 2.84
N ASP A 37 -17.66 0.92 4.03
CA ASP A 37 -17.83 1.77 5.22
C ASP A 37 -16.50 2.43 5.61
N CYS A 38 -15.37 1.72 5.48
CA CYS A 38 -14.04 2.27 5.72
C CYS A 38 -13.72 3.44 4.77
N GLU A 39 -14.02 3.29 3.48
CA GLU A 39 -13.80 4.34 2.48
C GLU A 39 -14.72 5.54 2.69
N GLU A 40 -16.01 5.30 2.95
CA GLU A 40 -17.00 6.35 3.19
C GLU A 40 -16.72 7.14 4.48
N SER A 41 -16.13 6.47 5.47
CA SER A 41 -15.70 7.09 6.74
C SER A 41 -14.30 7.71 6.65
N HIS A 42 -13.71 7.79 5.45
CA HIS A 42 -12.39 8.39 5.19
C HIS A 42 -11.20 7.69 5.89
N TYR A 43 -11.33 6.42 6.28
CA TYR A 43 -10.21 5.66 6.85
C TYR A 43 -9.15 5.32 5.80
N CYS A 44 -9.57 5.03 4.57
CA CYS A 44 -8.66 4.67 3.50
C CYS A 44 -9.21 5.05 2.12
N LYS A 45 -8.34 4.97 1.11
CA LYS A 45 -8.68 5.03 -0.31
C LYS A 45 -8.39 3.69 -0.97
N THR A 46 -9.40 3.09 -1.57
CA THR A 46 -9.35 1.75 -2.13
C THR A 46 -9.10 1.79 -3.62
N PHE A 47 -8.21 0.92 -4.08
CA PHE A 47 -7.85 0.73 -5.47
C PHE A 47 -8.08 -0.72 -5.86
N CYS A 48 -8.51 -0.90 -7.10
CA CYS A 48 -8.60 -2.21 -7.72
C CYS A 48 -7.51 -2.37 -8.78
N VAL A 49 -7.01 -3.59 -8.89
CA VAL A 49 -6.06 -4.01 -9.92
C VAL A 49 -6.79 -4.94 -10.86
N ARG A 50 -6.80 -4.59 -12.15
CA ARG A 50 -7.53 -5.33 -13.18
C ARG A 50 -6.61 -5.83 -14.26
N LEU A 51 -6.93 -7.00 -14.80
CA LEU A 51 -6.37 -7.44 -16.08
C LEU A 51 -6.90 -6.53 -17.19
N LYS A 52 -6.00 -5.95 -17.99
CA LYS A 52 -6.39 -5.12 -19.15
C LYS A 52 -7.15 -5.92 -20.20
N ALA A 53 -6.87 -7.23 -20.33
CA ALA A 53 -7.45 -8.08 -21.35
C ALA A 53 -8.98 -8.26 -21.23
N ASN A 54 -9.51 -8.30 -20.00
CA ASN A 54 -10.92 -8.62 -19.76
C ASN A 54 -11.54 -7.87 -18.56
N ASN A 55 -10.83 -6.88 -18.00
CA ASN A 55 -11.25 -6.06 -16.87
C ASN A 55 -11.54 -6.81 -15.55
N THR A 56 -11.10 -8.08 -15.43
CA THR A 56 -11.26 -8.87 -14.21
C THR A 56 -10.43 -8.27 -13.08
N ILE A 57 -11.05 -8.02 -11.93
CA ILE A 57 -10.35 -7.64 -10.70
C ILE A 57 -9.54 -8.84 -10.20
N VAL A 58 -8.24 -8.67 -10.07
CA VAL A 58 -7.31 -9.70 -9.58
C VAL A 58 -6.76 -9.39 -8.20
N ALA A 59 -6.77 -8.11 -7.81
CA ALA A 59 -6.36 -7.67 -6.50
C ALA A 59 -7.08 -6.38 -6.10
N ILE A 60 -7.18 -6.15 -4.79
CA ILE A 60 -7.61 -4.92 -4.16
C ILE A 60 -6.52 -4.50 -3.19
N PHE A 61 -6.26 -3.20 -3.11
CA PHE A 61 -5.47 -2.64 -2.02
C PHE A 61 -6.07 -1.31 -1.57
N ALA A 62 -5.81 -0.94 -0.32
CA ALA A 62 -6.23 0.34 0.22
C ALA A 62 -5.05 1.06 0.86
N LEU A 63 -5.03 2.38 0.70
CA LEU A 63 -4.01 3.26 1.25
C LEU A 63 -4.63 4.20 2.28
N ALA A 64 -3.95 4.37 3.41
CA ALA A 64 -4.36 5.27 4.48
C ALA A 64 -3.21 6.22 4.83
N PHE A 65 -3.55 7.44 5.26
CA PHE A 65 -2.54 8.34 5.83
C PHE A 65 -2.14 7.83 7.21
N ASP A 66 -0.84 7.77 7.45
CA ASP A 66 -0.31 7.29 8.72
C ASP A 66 1.00 8.00 9.07
N SER A 67 1.63 7.60 10.16
CA SER A 67 2.97 8.02 10.55
C SER A 67 3.75 6.88 11.18
N VAL A 68 5.06 6.87 10.94
CA VAL A 68 5.98 5.94 11.60
C VAL A 68 6.80 6.71 12.61
N ASP A 69 6.85 6.19 13.83
CA ASP A 69 7.78 6.66 14.85
C ASP A 69 9.12 5.92 14.67
N ILE A 70 10.20 6.68 14.53
CA ILE A 70 11.57 6.16 14.40
C ILE A 70 12.43 7.01 15.33
N ASP A 71 13.06 6.38 16.31
CA ASP A 71 13.90 7.08 17.29
C ASP A 71 15.40 6.87 17.03
N SER A 72 16.23 7.39 17.94
CA SER A 72 17.68 7.28 17.82
C SER A 72 18.18 5.84 17.84
N ASP A 73 17.54 4.97 18.61
CA ASP A 73 17.93 3.58 18.77
C ASP A 73 17.62 2.83 17.46
N ASP A 74 16.47 3.12 16.83
CA ASP A 74 16.15 2.59 15.50
C ASP A 74 17.19 2.98 14.44
N PHE A 75 17.65 4.24 14.45
CA PHE A 75 18.71 4.68 13.53
C PHE A 75 20.06 4.03 13.83
N ASP A 76 20.39 3.81 15.09
CA ASP A 76 21.60 3.08 15.48
C ASP A 76 21.54 1.62 15.00
N ASP A 77 20.39 0.96 15.15
CA ASP A 77 20.14 -0.38 14.64
C ASP A 77 20.27 -0.46 13.12
N MET A 78 19.78 0.55 12.39
CA MET A 78 19.98 0.65 10.94
C MET A 78 21.47 0.82 10.57
N ARG A 79 22.23 1.67 11.30
CA ARG A 79 23.67 1.90 11.05
C ARG A 79 24.51 0.65 11.20
N ILE A 80 24.19 -0.20 12.18
CA ILE A 80 24.92 -1.45 12.43
C ILE A 80 24.34 -2.65 11.66
N GLY A 81 23.26 -2.44 10.91
CA GLY A 81 22.56 -3.47 10.13
C GLY A 81 21.69 -4.42 10.97
N ALA A 82 21.45 -4.12 12.25
CA ALA A 82 20.58 -4.90 13.12
C ALA A 82 19.10 -4.80 12.72
N ALA A 83 18.69 -3.67 12.14
CA ALA A 83 17.33 -3.44 11.66
C ALA A 83 16.95 -4.27 10.41
N GLY A 84 17.93 -4.91 9.75
CA GLY A 84 17.69 -5.65 8.49
C GLY A 84 17.29 -4.76 7.31
N THR A 85 17.47 -3.45 7.42
CA THR A 85 17.24 -2.44 6.39
C THR A 85 18.37 -1.40 6.43
N ASP A 86 18.58 -0.74 5.29
CA ASP A 86 19.51 0.39 5.19
C ASP A 86 18.90 1.67 5.79
N LEU A 87 19.75 2.66 6.06
CA LEU A 87 19.32 4.01 6.44
C LEU A 87 18.46 4.65 5.34
N PRO A 88 17.44 5.46 5.71
CA PRO A 88 16.66 6.19 4.73
C PRO A 88 17.52 7.10 3.86
N ALA A 89 17.33 7.01 2.53
CA ALA A 89 18.06 7.82 1.56
C ALA A 89 17.67 9.30 1.68
N VAL A 90 18.52 10.08 2.36
CA VAL A 90 18.34 11.53 2.52
C VAL A 90 19.64 12.25 2.17
N LYS A 91 19.55 13.54 1.86
CA LYS A 91 20.75 14.36 1.63
C LYS A 91 21.56 14.42 2.92
N GLU A 92 22.88 14.21 2.81
CA GLU A 92 23.78 14.21 3.96
C GLU A 92 23.69 15.50 4.78
N THR A 93 23.58 16.65 4.11
CA THR A 93 23.42 17.97 4.78
C THR A 93 22.10 18.11 5.55
N PHE A 94 21.16 17.18 5.38
CA PHE A 94 19.87 17.16 6.06
C PHE A 94 19.72 15.94 6.99
N ARG A 95 20.68 15.01 7.02
CA ARG A 95 20.60 13.76 7.83
C ARG A 95 20.35 14.07 9.30
N GLU A 96 21.12 14.98 9.90
CA GLU A 96 20.98 15.34 11.32
C GLU A 96 19.56 15.87 11.63
N GLN A 97 19.02 16.78 10.81
CA GLN A 97 17.66 17.29 10.99
C GLN A 97 16.59 16.24 10.74
N PHE A 98 16.85 15.31 9.81
CA PHE A 98 15.96 14.19 9.56
C PHE A 98 15.89 13.30 10.80
N GLU A 99 17.01 12.81 11.31
CA GLU A 99 17.11 11.86 12.43
C GLU A 99 16.70 12.45 13.79
N GLN A 100 16.66 13.77 13.93
CA GLN A 100 16.13 14.43 15.13
C GLN A 100 14.60 14.40 15.22
N LYS A 101 13.89 14.06 14.15
CA LYS A 101 12.44 13.87 14.19
C LYS A 101 12.12 12.50 14.77
N TYR A 102 11.09 12.45 15.62
CA TYR A 102 10.58 11.18 16.14
C TYR A 102 9.52 10.58 15.22
N THR A 103 8.63 11.41 14.65
CA THR A 103 7.50 10.96 13.83
C THR A 103 7.67 11.40 12.38
N TYR A 104 7.49 10.46 11.45
CA TYR A 104 7.60 10.68 10.01
C TYR A 104 6.26 10.40 9.32
N PRO A 105 5.84 11.24 8.36
CA PRO A 105 4.64 10.97 7.59
C PRO A 105 4.83 9.69 6.77
N ALA A 106 3.78 8.86 6.73
CA ALA A 106 3.76 7.62 6.01
C ALA A 106 2.45 7.46 5.24
N LEU A 107 2.47 6.52 4.31
CA LEU A 107 1.27 6.01 3.70
C LEU A 107 1.21 4.51 3.97
N GLU A 108 0.21 4.09 4.75
CA GLU A 108 0.02 2.71 5.12
C GLU A 108 -0.69 1.97 3.98
N ILE A 109 -0.20 0.77 3.64
CA ILE A 109 -1.00 -0.21 2.89
C ILE A 109 -1.92 -0.90 3.90
N ALA A 110 -3.05 -0.25 4.22
CA ALA A 110 -3.99 -0.72 5.24
C ALA A 110 -4.55 -2.12 4.91
N TYR A 111 -4.84 -2.35 3.62
CA TYR A 111 -5.35 -3.63 3.14
C TYR A 111 -4.70 -4.02 1.82
N LEU A 112 -4.37 -5.30 1.67
CA LEU A 112 -3.96 -5.92 0.40
C LEU A 112 -4.59 -7.30 0.28
N ALA A 113 -5.36 -7.51 -0.78
CA ALA A 113 -6.09 -8.74 -1.04
C ALA A 113 -5.89 -9.17 -2.48
N ILE A 114 -5.54 -10.45 -2.68
CA ILE A 114 -5.40 -11.05 -4.01
C ILE A 114 -6.51 -12.08 -4.19
N ASP A 115 -7.21 -12.04 -5.33
CA ASP A 115 -8.20 -13.06 -5.66
C ASP A 115 -7.54 -14.45 -5.65
N LYS A 116 -8.20 -15.43 -5.03
CA LYS A 116 -7.67 -16.77 -4.81
C LYS A 116 -7.18 -17.45 -6.08
N LYS A 117 -7.74 -17.13 -7.25
CA LYS A 117 -7.33 -17.71 -8.54
C LYS A 117 -5.97 -17.18 -9.02
N PHE A 118 -5.53 -16.05 -8.49
CA PHE A 118 -4.29 -15.35 -8.86
C PHE A 118 -3.23 -15.36 -7.75
N GLN A 119 -3.53 -16.03 -6.62
CA GLN A 119 -2.55 -16.24 -5.56
C GLN A 119 -1.41 -17.17 -6.02
N SER A 120 -0.25 -17.07 -5.36
CA SER A 120 0.99 -17.82 -5.69
C SER A 120 1.61 -17.49 -7.05
N LEU A 121 1.16 -16.44 -7.74
CA LEU A 121 1.76 -15.92 -8.97
C LEU A 121 2.75 -14.77 -8.74
N HIS A 122 3.20 -14.58 -7.49
CA HIS A 122 4.01 -13.43 -7.05
C HIS A 122 3.35 -12.06 -7.29
N LEU A 123 2.03 -12.05 -7.54
CA LEU A 123 1.26 -10.83 -7.79
C LEU A 123 1.28 -9.89 -6.57
N GLY A 124 1.14 -10.43 -5.35
CA GLY A 124 1.17 -9.64 -4.12
C GLY A 124 2.49 -8.89 -3.94
N SER A 125 3.64 -9.57 -4.05
CA SER A 125 4.95 -8.93 -3.90
C SER A 125 5.22 -7.90 -5.00
N ALA A 126 4.90 -8.23 -6.25
CA ALA A 126 5.08 -7.30 -7.36
C ALA A 126 4.16 -6.07 -7.26
N LEU A 127 2.96 -6.22 -6.67
CA LEU A 127 2.08 -5.08 -6.39
C LEU A 127 2.62 -4.17 -5.29
N ILE A 128 3.23 -4.73 -4.24
CA ILE A 128 3.88 -3.90 -3.19
C ILE A 128 4.98 -3.04 -3.82
N GLU A 129 5.83 -3.63 -4.66
CA GLU A 129 6.88 -2.90 -5.38
C GLU A 129 6.32 -1.82 -6.33
N GLU A 130 5.22 -2.10 -7.03
CA GLU A 130 4.57 -1.14 -7.92
C GLU A 130 3.91 0.00 -7.14
N ILE A 131 3.25 -0.29 -6.02
CA ILE A 131 2.67 0.72 -5.13
C ILE A 131 3.78 1.64 -4.62
N ALA A 132 4.89 1.09 -4.13
CA ALA A 132 6.04 1.89 -3.68
C ALA A 132 6.56 2.81 -4.80
N ARG A 133 6.80 2.28 -6.01
CA ARG A 133 7.22 3.09 -7.17
C ARG A 133 6.20 4.15 -7.58
N TRP A 134 4.90 3.82 -7.50
CA TRP A 134 3.82 4.76 -7.82
C TRP A 134 3.78 5.93 -6.84
N LEU A 135 4.05 5.69 -5.57
CA LEU A 135 4.12 6.72 -4.52
C LEU A 135 5.37 7.58 -4.60
N GLU A 136 6.49 7.04 -5.10
CA GLU A 136 7.71 7.82 -5.36
C GLU A 136 7.58 8.74 -6.58
N THR A 137 6.84 8.30 -7.60
CA THR A 137 6.70 9.02 -8.90
C THR A 137 5.60 10.07 -8.90
N LYS A 138 4.53 9.84 -8.14
CA LYS A 138 3.61 10.92 -7.79
C LYS A 138 4.26 11.70 -6.66
N ASP A 139 4.84 12.87 -6.94
CA ASP A 139 5.08 13.89 -5.92
C ASP A 139 3.85 13.93 -5.00
N MET A 140 3.93 13.33 -3.81
CA MET A 140 2.74 13.04 -3.01
C MET A 140 2.09 14.38 -2.66
N LEU A 141 1.00 14.64 -3.38
CA LEU A 141 -0.12 15.53 -3.10
C LEU A 141 0.23 16.63 -2.08
N VAL A 142 0.60 17.77 -2.64
CA VAL A 142 0.33 19.12 -2.11
C VAL A 142 -0.55 19.07 -0.88
N ALA A 143 0.04 19.47 0.25
CA ALA A 143 -0.67 19.92 1.45
C ALA A 143 -1.93 20.68 1.03
N SER A 144 -3.09 20.03 1.09
CA SER A 144 -4.37 20.69 0.86
C SER A 144 -4.88 21.09 2.23
N SER A 145 -4.42 22.28 2.62
CA SER A 145 -5.12 23.20 3.51
C SER A 145 -6.56 23.44 3.08
#